data_AF-A0A350UXU9-F1
#
_entry.id   AF-A0A350UXU9-F1
#
_cell.length_a   1.000
_cell.length_b   1.000
_cell.length_c   1.000
_cell.angle_alpha   90.00
_cell.angle_beta   90.00
_cell.angle_gamma   90.00
#
_symmetry.space_group_name_H-M   'P 1'
#
loop_
_entity.id
_entity.type
_entity.pdbx_description
1 polymer ?
#
loop_
_entity_poly.entity_id
_entity_poly.type
_entity_poly.pdbx_seq_one_letter_code
_entity_poly.pdbx_strand_id
1 'polypeptide(L)'
;MLDKLLNYNNIYQQWLNNGSTKEAAIELTIQQLDGLEEIASNDESWYELLEISARGRNYDAWLAMDWPDGFDELLLCVPLCKLVSWECGKCTVGERQENNSCAHDYSLFGYIGELVKNGMRDELLEHINGTRKFLKNKGFQWNIHKCEFEMNSL
;
A
#
# COMPACT_ATOMS: atom_id res chain seq x y z
N MET A 1 5.76 6.60 16.90
CA MET A 1 5.36 7.66 15.93
C MET A 1 4.58 7.11 14.73
N LEU A 2 3.97 5.92 14.86
CA LEU A 2 3.16 5.31 13.81
C LEU A 2 1.69 5.78 13.78
N ASP A 3 1.34 6.75 14.62
CA ASP A 3 0.02 7.40 14.67
C ASP A 3 -0.34 8.14 13.37
N LYS A 4 0.64 8.30 12.47
CA LYS A 4 0.48 8.82 11.11
C LYS A 4 -0.25 7.87 10.16
N LEU A 5 -0.13 6.57 10.40
CA LEU A 5 -0.87 5.57 9.66
C LEU A 5 -2.15 5.22 10.43
N LEU A 6 -3.25 5.09 9.71
CA LEU A 6 -4.53 4.78 10.32
C LEU A 6 -4.72 3.27 10.32
N ASN A 7 -5.23 2.71 11.42
CA ASN A 7 -5.61 1.30 11.44
C ASN A 7 -6.82 1.03 10.52
N TYR A 8 -7.08 -0.25 10.24
CA TYR A 8 -8.16 -0.70 9.35
C TYR A 8 -9.50 -0.06 9.68
N ASN A 9 -9.90 -0.07 10.95
CA ASN A 9 -11.20 0.42 11.38
C ASN A 9 -11.33 1.93 11.15
N ASN A 10 -10.27 2.69 11.45
CA ASN A 10 -10.26 4.13 11.26
C ASN A 10 -10.36 4.50 9.78
N ILE A 11 -9.55 3.87 8.92
CA ILE A 11 -9.60 4.08 7.46
C ILE A 11 -10.97 3.72 6.91
N TYR A 12 -11.51 2.58 7.32
CA TYR A 12 -12.80 2.10 6.84
C TYR A 12 -13.94 3.05 7.22
N GLN A 13 -13.98 3.50 8.48
CA GLN A 13 -14.98 4.46 8.93
C GLN A 13 -14.84 5.81 8.20
N GLN A 14 -13.62 6.28 7.96
CA GLN A 14 -13.40 7.50 7.17
C GLN A 14 -13.90 7.34 5.73
N TRP A 15 -13.65 6.20 5.09
CA TRP A 15 -14.15 5.93 3.74
C TRP A 15 -15.68 5.92 3.69
N LEU A 16 -16.34 5.28 4.66
CA LEU A 16 -17.79 5.30 4.78
C LEU A 16 -18.33 6.73 4.95
N ASN A 17 -17.70 7.52 5.83
CA ASN A 17 -18.08 8.91 6.08
C ASN A 17 -17.84 9.83 4.87
N ASN A 18 -16.89 9.47 4.00
CA ASN A 18 -16.59 10.19 2.76
C ASN A 18 -17.42 9.67 1.56
N GLY A 19 -18.55 9.00 1.82
CA GLY A 19 -19.51 8.60 0.79
C GLY A 19 -19.19 7.30 0.07
N SER A 20 -18.20 6.53 0.55
CA SER A 20 -17.83 5.21 0.00
C SER A 20 -17.49 5.22 -1.50
N THR A 21 -16.94 6.33 -2.00
CA THR A 21 -16.64 6.51 -3.43
C THR A 21 -15.25 5.98 -3.78
N LYS A 22 -14.99 5.80 -5.08
CA LYS A 22 -13.67 5.43 -5.58
C LYS A 22 -12.66 6.56 -5.36
N GLU A 23 -13.09 7.79 -5.55
CA GLU A 23 -12.29 8.99 -5.36
C GLU A 23 -11.85 9.11 -3.91
N ALA A 24 -12.77 8.92 -2.96
CA ALA A 24 -12.45 8.89 -1.53
C ALA A 24 -11.50 7.74 -1.17
N ALA A 25 -11.65 6.57 -1.79
CA ALA A 25 -10.74 5.45 -1.58
C ALA A 25 -9.32 5.77 -2.06
N ILE A 26 -9.18 6.37 -3.25
CA ILE A 26 -7.87 6.81 -3.79
C ILE A 26 -7.25 7.88 -2.89
N GLU A 27 -8.03 8.86 -2.46
CA GLU A 27 -7.56 9.94 -1.59
C GLU A 27 -7.05 9.41 -0.26
N LEU A 28 -7.81 8.54 0.41
CA LEU A 28 -7.40 7.91 1.67
C LEU A 28 -6.14 7.05 1.49
N THR A 29 -6.03 6.31 0.38
CA THR A 29 -4.80 5.56 0.07
C THR A 29 -3.60 6.49 -0.11
N ILE A 30 -3.77 7.64 -0.76
CA ILE A 30 -2.69 8.63 -0.89
C ILE A 30 -2.30 9.20 0.48
N GLN A 31 -3.26 9.51 1.36
CA GLN A 31 -2.96 9.99 2.71
C GLN A 31 -2.16 8.98 3.52
N GLN A 32 -2.46 7.68 3.36
CA GLN A 32 -1.67 6.64 4.00
C GLN A 32 -0.25 6.56 3.43
N LEU A 33 -0.08 6.75 2.11
CA LEU A 33 1.25 6.85 1.49
C LEU A 33 2.04 8.05 2.01
N ASP A 34 1.39 9.20 2.20
CA ASP A 34 2.02 10.39 2.76
C ASP A 34 2.46 10.15 4.22
N GLY A 35 1.63 9.46 5.03
CA GLY A 35 2.00 9.04 6.38
C GLY A 35 3.20 8.09 6.41
N LEU A 36 3.28 7.15 5.46
CA LEU A 36 4.43 6.25 5.33
C LEU A 36 5.69 6.99 4.89
N GLU A 37 5.58 7.96 3.99
CA GLU A 37 6.69 8.83 3.56
C GLU A 37 7.25 9.64 4.74
N GLU A 38 6.37 10.20 5.59
CA GLU A 38 6.78 10.90 6.82
C GLU A 38 7.56 9.97 7.77
N ILE A 39 7.08 8.73 7.96
CA ILE A 39 7.75 7.72 8.80
C ILE A 39 9.13 7.38 8.21
N ALA A 40 9.19 7.05 6.91
CA ALA A 40 10.42 6.63 6.25
C ALA A 40 11.47 7.76 6.16
N SER A 41 11.03 9.02 6.12
CA SER A 41 11.92 10.20 6.07
C SER A 41 12.53 10.58 7.43
N ASN A 42 12.07 9.96 8.52
CA ASN A 42 12.55 10.23 9.88
C ASN A 42 13.32 9.02 10.42
N ASP A 43 14.55 9.24 10.90
CA ASP A 43 15.41 8.13 11.35
C ASP A 43 14.80 7.29 12.47
N GLU A 44 14.29 7.94 13.52
CA GLU A 44 13.72 7.26 14.68
C GLU A 44 12.47 6.45 14.30
N SER A 45 11.54 7.07 13.57
CA SER A 45 10.30 6.43 13.12
C SER A 45 10.58 5.28 12.12
N TRP A 46 11.60 5.41 11.28
CA TRP A 46 12.02 4.35 10.38
C TRP A 46 12.55 3.13 11.13
N TYR A 47 13.43 3.33 12.12
CA TYR A 47 13.93 2.22 12.93
C TYR A 47 12.80 1.54 13.72
N GLU A 48 11.84 2.30 14.24
CA GLU A 48 10.62 1.78 14.87
C GLU A 48 9.82 0.89 13.89
N LEU A 49 9.63 1.34 12.64
CA LEU A 49 8.96 0.57 11.59
C LEU A 49 9.69 -0.74 11.26
N LEU A 50 11.01 -0.71 11.12
CA LEU A 50 11.83 -1.90 10.87
C LEU A 50 11.75 -2.90 12.01
N GLU A 51 11.78 -2.42 13.26
CA GLU A 51 11.68 -3.26 14.44
C GLU A 51 10.32 -3.97 14.50
N ILE A 52 9.24 -3.26 14.19
CA ILE A 52 7.89 -3.84 14.13
C ILE A 52 7.79 -4.87 13.01
N SER A 53 8.28 -4.56 11.81
CA SER A 53 8.33 -5.50 10.70
C SER A 53 9.11 -6.78 11.08
N ALA A 54 10.26 -6.64 11.74
CA ALA A 54 11.10 -7.76 12.17
C ALA A 54 10.47 -8.65 13.27
N ARG A 55 9.60 -8.08 14.12
CA ARG A 55 8.88 -8.82 15.17
C ARG A 55 7.76 -9.71 14.62
N GLY A 56 7.31 -9.44 13.40
CA GLY A 56 6.35 -10.25 12.66
C GLY A 56 4.94 -10.30 13.29
N ARG A 57 4.11 -11.17 12.72
CA ARG A 57 2.63 -11.25 12.85
C ARG A 57 2.07 -11.55 14.23
N ASN A 58 2.89 -12.01 15.16
CA ASN A 58 2.40 -12.53 16.44
C ASN A 58 2.19 -11.47 17.52
N TYR A 59 2.59 -10.22 17.28
CA TYR A 59 2.66 -9.19 18.33
C TYR A 59 1.94 -7.88 18.01
N ASP A 60 1.32 -7.72 16.83
CA ASP A 60 0.75 -6.43 16.44
C ASP A 60 -0.68 -6.49 15.89
N ALA A 61 -1.53 -5.60 16.40
CA ALA A 61 -2.95 -5.45 16.03
C ALA A 61 -3.17 -4.87 14.62
N TRP A 62 -2.06 -4.56 13.94
CA TRP A 62 -2.01 -4.07 12.57
C TRP A 62 -2.08 -5.17 11.53
N LEU A 63 -1.82 -6.42 11.92
CA LEU A 63 -1.57 -7.52 10.99
C LEU A 63 -2.78 -8.46 10.92
N ALA A 64 -3.41 -8.56 9.74
CA ALA A 64 -4.53 -9.47 9.53
C ALA A 64 -3.99 -10.88 9.25
N MET A 65 -4.25 -11.83 10.16
CA MET A 65 -3.67 -13.18 10.11
C MET A 65 -3.96 -14.01 8.83
N ASP A 66 -4.86 -13.54 7.95
CA ASP A 66 -5.32 -14.24 6.75
C ASP A 66 -4.63 -13.76 5.46
N TRP A 67 -3.68 -12.83 5.53
CA TRP A 67 -3.03 -12.19 4.38
C TRP A 67 -1.58 -12.70 4.16
N PRO A 68 -1.03 -12.66 2.94
CA PRO A 68 0.35 -13.10 2.65
C PRO A 68 1.42 -12.20 3.28
N ASP A 69 2.58 -12.79 3.61
CA ASP A 69 3.67 -12.17 4.37
C ASP A 69 4.06 -10.81 3.78
N GLY A 70 3.87 -9.71 4.51
CA GLY A 70 4.23 -8.35 4.08
C GLY A 70 3.08 -7.47 3.60
N PHE A 71 1.91 -8.04 3.28
CA PHE A 71 0.74 -7.28 2.85
C PHE A 71 0.02 -6.58 4.01
N ASP A 72 0.19 -7.13 5.20
CA ASP A 72 -0.42 -6.69 6.44
C ASP A 72 0.16 -5.40 7.01
N GLU A 73 1.39 -5.07 6.64
CA GLU A 73 2.03 -3.82 7.07
C GLU A 73 1.40 -2.59 6.39
N LEU A 74 0.49 -2.79 5.42
CA LEU A 74 0.03 -1.75 4.51
C LEU A 74 -1.47 -1.80 4.29
N LEU A 75 -2.17 -1.34 5.32
CA LEU A 75 -3.54 -0.84 5.27
C LEU A 75 -3.77 0.29 4.24
N LEU A 76 -2.73 0.68 3.49
CA LEU A 76 -2.74 1.71 2.46
C LEU A 76 -3.90 1.53 1.47
N CYS A 77 -4.18 0.31 1.02
CA CYS A 77 -5.16 0.06 -0.05
C CYS A 77 -6.52 -0.50 0.42
N VAL A 78 -6.78 -0.55 1.73
CA VAL A 78 -8.02 -1.10 2.30
C VAL A 78 -9.31 -0.49 1.69
N PRO A 79 -9.42 0.84 1.51
CA PRO A 79 -10.59 1.44 0.86
C PRO A 79 -10.75 0.98 -0.59
N LEU A 80 -9.64 0.79 -1.32
CA LEU A 80 -9.65 0.32 -2.70
C LEU A 80 -10.10 -1.15 -2.79
N CYS A 81 -9.73 -1.97 -1.82
CA CYS A 81 -10.13 -3.37 -1.75
C CYS A 81 -11.64 -3.54 -1.53
N LYS A 82 -12.32 -2.58 -0.87
CA LYS A 82 -13.79 -2.62 -0.66
C LYS A 82 -14.61 -2.22 -1.88
N LEU A 83 -13.99 -1.61 -2.90
CA LEU A 83 -14.64 -1.37 -4.19
C LEU A 83 -14.90 -2.66 -4.98
N VAL A 84 -14.37 -3.81 -4.51
CA VAL A 84 -14.33 -5.06 -5.27
C VAL A 84 -14.77 -6.20 -4.37
N SER A 85 -15.96 -6.73 -4.62
CA SER A 85 -16.54 -7.76 -3.75
C SER A 85 -15.94 -9.16 -3.98
N TRP A 86 -15.25 -9.41 -5.12
CA TRP A 86 -14.76 -10.77 -5.40
C TRP A 86 -13.65 -10.98 -6.45
N GLU A 87 -13.09 -9.95 -7.11
CA GLU A 87 -12.04 -10.14 -8.13
C GLU A 87 -10.98 -9.04 -8.06
N CYS A 88 -10.07 -9.08 -7.07
CA CYS A 88 -9.03 -8.06 -6.89
C CYS A 88 -8.20 -7.78 -8.15
N GLY A 89 -7.99 -8.81 -9.00
CA GLY A 89 -7.33 -8.64 -10.30
C GLY A 89 -8.09 -7.75 -11.29
N LYS A 90 -9.40 -7.58 -11.13
CA LYS A 90 -10.24 -6.68 -11.93
C LYS A 90 -10.49 -5.33 -11.25
N CYS A 91 -9.80 -5.05 -10.14
CA CYS A 91 -9.86 -3.73 -9.54
C CYS A 91 -9.01 -2.74 -10.34
N THR A 92 -9.22 -1.43 -10.13
CA THR A 92 -8.46 -0.40 -10.85
C THR A 92 -6.95 -0.50 -10.65
N VAL A 93 -6.49 -1.09 -9.55
CA VAL A 93 -5.06 -1.39 -9.35
C VAL A 93 -4.69 -2.69 -10.06
N GLY A 94 -5.45 -3.77 -9.82
CA GLY A 94 -5.26 -5.11 -10.39
C GLY A 94 -5.12 -5.11 -11.91
N GLU A 95 -6.04 -4.46 -12.62
CA GLU A 95 -6.05 -4.40 -14.10
C GLU A 95 -4.78 -3.75 -14.67
N ARG A 96 -4.09 -2.94 -13.85
CA ARG A 96 -2.88 -2.20 -14.22
C ARG A 96 -1.59 -2.84 -13.68
N GLN A 97 -1.71 -4.06 -13.14
CA GLN A 97 -0.60 -4.92 -12.70
C GLN A 97 -0.81 -6.37 -13.16
N GLU A 98 -1.20 -6.54 -14.43
CA GLU A 98 -1.41 -7.85 -15.06
C GLU A 98 -2.49 -8.71 -14.36
N ASN A 99 -3.51 -8.05 -13.80
CA ASN A 99 -4.59 -8.66 -13.02
C ASN A 99 -4.13 -9.33 -11.72
N ASN A 100 -2.96 -8.96 -11.20
CA ASN A 100 -2.49 -9.47 -9.91
C ASN A 100 -3.20 -8.78 -8.75
N SER A 101 -3.41 -9.54 -7.67
CA SER A 101 -3.89 -9.01 -6.40
C SER A 101 -2.79 -8.16 -5.75
N CYS A 102 -3.18 -7.10 -5.04
CA CYS A 102 -2.27 -6.33 -4.18
C CYS A 102 -1.65 -7.19 -3.06
N ALA A 103 -2.21 -8.37 -2.81
CA ALA A 103 -1.67 -9.34 -1.87
C ALA A 103 -0.42 -10.07 -2.40
N HIS A 104 -0.07 -9.96 -3.68
CA HIS A 104 1.18 -10.57 -4.17
C HIS A 104 2.39 -9.73 -3.74
N ASP A 105 3.46 -10.36 -3.27
CA ASP A 105 4.65 -9.68 -2.70
C ASP A 105 5.29 -8.66 -3.65
N TYR A 106 5.30 -8.95 -4.95
CA TYR A 106 5.81 -8.02 -5.97
C TYR A 106 4.75 -7.11 -6.60
N SER A 107 3.51 -7.16 -6.13
CA SER A 107 2.47 -6.23 -6.57
C SER A 107 2.79 -4.79 -6.13
N LEU A 108 2.05 -3.82 -6.68
CA LEU A 108 2.26 -2.41 -6.38
C LEU A 108 2.32 -2.10 -4.87
N PHE A 109 1.43 -2.70 -4.08
CA PHE A 109 1.40 -2.49 -2.63
C PHE A 109 2.19 -3.57 -1.86
N GLY A 110 2.24 -4.81 -2.34
CA GLY A 110 3.07 -5.84 -1.71
C GLY A 110 4.56 -5.46 -1.70
N TYR A 111 5.04 -4.81 -2.76
CA TYR A 111 6.45 -4.47 -2.90
C TYR A 111 6.93 -3.47 -1.84
N ILE A 112 6.03 -2.63 -1.32
CA ILE A 112 6.35 -1.76 -0.18
C ILE A 112 6.72 -2.60 1.05
N GLY A 113 5.99 -3.69 1.34
CA GLY A 113 6.30 -4.59 2.44
C GLY A 113 7.66 -5.24 2.26
N GLU A 114 7.98 -5.68 1.03
CA GLU A 114 9.31 -6.20 0.70
C GLU A 114 10.42 -5.17 0.91
N LEU A 115 10.22 -3.91 0.53
CA LEU A 115 11.20 -2.84 0.74
C LEU A 115 11.42 -2.56 2.23
N VAL A 116 10.36 -2.53 3.03
CA VAL A 116 10.45 -2.35 4.50
C VAL A 116 11.20 -3.51 5.14
N LYS A 117 10.83 -4.77 4.84
CA LYS A 117 11.49 -5.96 5.40
C LYS A 117 12.99 -5.98 5.11
N ASN A 118 13.39 -5.51 3.93
CA ASN A 118 14.80 -5.47 3.50
C ASN A 118 15.53 -4.18 3.93
N GLY A 119 14.87 -3.24 4.60
CA GLY A 119 15.48 -1.99 5.03
C GLY A 119 15.82 -1.03 3.88
N MET A 120 15.18 -1.17 2.72
CA MET A 120 15.44 -0.41 1.50
C MET A 120 14.70 0.93 1.52
N ARG A 121 15.19 1.88 2.33
CA ARG A 121 14.51 3.17 2.59
C ARG A 121 14.41 4.05 1.33
N ASP A 122 15.49 4.21 0.59
CA ASP A 122 15.52 5.15 -0.53
C ASP A 122 14.62 4.64 -1.68
N GLU A 123 14.68 3.34 -1.94
CA GLU A 123 13.80 2.65 -2.88
C GLU A 123 12.33 2.72 -2.45
N LEU A 124 12.05 2.61 -1.14
CA LEU A 124 10.70 2.79 -0.59
C LEU A 124 10.17 4.19 -0.88
N LEU A 125 10.96 5.24 -0.65
CA LEU A 125 10.57 6.63 -0.92
C LEU A 125 10.30 6.86 -2.42
N GLU A 126 11.14 6.31 -3.29
CA GLU A 126 10.93 6.36 -4.74
C GLU A 126 9.63 5.64 -5.14
N HIS A 127 9.40 4.45 -4.59
CA HIS A 127 8.23 3.63 -4.88
C HIS A 127 6.93 4.27 -4.37
N ILE A 128 6.94 4.93 -3.20
CA ILE A 128 5.81 5.71 -2.69
C ILE A 128 5.42 6.82 -3.69
N ASN A 129 6.40 7.57 -4.19
CA ASN A 129 6.16 8.62 -5.17
C ASN A 129 5.61 8.05 -6.49
N GLY A 130 6.18 6.93 -6.97
CA GLY A 130 5.66 6.22 -8.14
C GLY A 130 4.22 5.73 -7.95
N THR A 131 3.89 5.19 -6.77
CA THR A 131 2.55 4.70 -6.42
C THR A 131 1.54 5.85 -6.43
N ARG A 132 1.90 7.04 -5.91
CA ARG A 132 1.05 8.23 -6.01
C ARG A 132 0.77 8.63 -7.46
N LYS A 133 1.78 8.59 -8.34
CA LYS A 133 1.60 8.87 -9.78
C LYS A 133 0.70 7.82 -10.43
N PHE A 134 0.89 6.55 -10.10
CA PHE A 134 0.04 5.45 -10.56
C PHE A 134 -1.43 5.68 -10.16
N LEU A 135 -1.71 5.99 -8.91
CA LEU A 135 -3.09 6.19 -8.43
C LEU A 135 -3.78 7.40 -9.11
N LYS A 136 -3.02 8.46 -9.39
CA LYS A 136 -3.54 9.70 -10.01
C LYS A 136 -3.66 9.63 -11.53
N ASN A 137 -2.85 8.81 -12.21
CA ASN A 137 -2.75 8.82 -13.68
C ASN A 137 -2.97 7.42 -14.28
N LYS A 138 -4.02 7.28 -15.09
CA LYS A 138 -4.38 6.02 -15.78
C LYS A 138 -3.36 5.55 -16.83
N GLY A 139 -2.44 6.41 -17.25
CA GLY A 139 -1.38 6.09 -18.22
C GLY A 139 -0.18 5.34 -17.64
N PHE A 140 -0.19 4.99 -16.35
CA PHE A 140 0.88 4.22 -15.71
C PHE A 140 0.44 2.77 -15.46
N GLN A 141 1.38 1.84 -15.54
CA GLN A 141 1.22 0.45 -15.14
C GLN A 141 2.35 0.06 -14.19
N TRP A 142 2.11 -1.03 -13.45
CA TRP A 142 3.11 -1.65 -12.60
C TRP A 142 3.54 -2.97 -13.22
N ASN A 143 4.84 -3.09 -13.52
CA ASN A 143 5.42 -4.33 -14.00
C ASN A 143 5.82 -5.20 -12.81
N ILE A 144 5.02 -6.23 -12.52
CA ILE A 144 5.21 -7.10 -11.36
C ILE A 144 6.47 -7.96 -11.45
N HIS A 145 7.01 -8.17 -12.65
CA HIS A 145 8.21 -8.99 -12.87
C HIS A 145 9.51 -8.21 -12.71
N LYS A 146 9.47 -6.89 -12.91
CA LYS A 146 10.62 -5.99 -12.76
C LYS A 146 10.56 -5.17 -11.47
N CYS A 147 9.39 -5.09 -10.84
CA CYS A 147 9.09 -4.17 -9.75
C CYS A 147 9.34 -2.70 -10.15
N GLU A 148 8.82 -2.31 -11.32
CA GLU A 148 9.04 -0.98 -11.90
C GLU A 148 7.74 -0.38 -12.46
N PHE A 149 7.66 0.95 -12.47
CA PHE A 149 6.59 1.69 -13.12
C PHE A 149 6.86 1.82 -14.62
N GLU A 150 5.87 1.48 -15.43
CA GLU A 150 5.93 1.62 -16.89
C GLU A 150 4.84 2.57 -17.38
N MET A 151 5.12 3.31 -18.46
CA MET A 151 4.08 4.05 -19.17
C MET A 151 3.32 3.10 -20.09
N ASN A 152 2.00 3.19 -20.05
CA ASN A 152 1.14 2.43 -20.94
C ASN A 152 1.43 2.86 -22.38
N SER A 153 1.93 1.93 -23.20
CA SER A 153 2.05 2.14 -24.65
C SER A 153 0.64 1.96 -25.22
N LEU A 154 -0.05 3.09 -25.42
CA LEU A 154 -1.33 3.11 -26.13
C LEU A 154 -1.21 2.52 -27.54
#